data_AF-A0A8J7ES10-F1
#
_entry.id   AF-A0A8J7ES10-F1
#
_cell.length_a   1.000
_cell.length_b   1.000
_cell.length_c   1.000
_cell.angle_alpha   90.00
_cell.angle_beta   90.00
_cell.angle_gamma   90.00
#
_symmetry.space_group_name_H-M   'P 1'
#
loop_
_entity.id
_entity.type
_entity.pdbx_description
1 polymer ?
#
loop_
_entity_poly.entity_id
_entity_poly.type
_entity_poly.pdbx_seq_one_letter_code
_entity_poly.pdbx_strand_id
1 'polypeptide(L)'
;MPQVLQITENTVLKRRPLQSSALSAEEVYKVDKGTSYELQSYAYADTNGDDFNDHIKFALKQDNIQGFNTWYVYELHSQVVQDGTVVYPQEEPEAAQIVKVVQDTVFKRRPLPASQLAPDEIQSIPAGRNFVLQSYAYADENGGFNSHVKLALGNTSDYIRGISSWYVYDQHAKILLDGELVYPLPQQTLSVPPPSAIPSGRFIMLPGYSSKFFLNQPIIPNGSFTWGEATHDGSRIPKTKKIADNIIALATALEKPRKQLGKPFKITSWYRPAEVNSGTRGAASNSQHLYGKAIDFYVPGYTPRQVAKELAWWNGGLGTYPSWNHLDIGSKRRW
;
A
#
# COMPACT_ATOMS: atom_id res chain seq x y z
N MET A 1 -13.82 -39.22 11.61
CA MET A 1 -15.02 -38.46 11.19
C MET A 1 -15.04 -38.45 9.67
N PRO A 2 -16.16 -38.69 8.98
CA PRO A 2 -16.15 -38.89 7.54
C PRO A 2 -15.83 -37.58 6.81
N GLN A 3 -14.82 -37.61 5.94
CA GLN A 3 -14.55 -36.58 4.95
C GLN A 3 -15.23 -37.01 3.66
N VAL A 4 -15.85 -36.08 2.94
CA VAL A 4 -16.60 -36.37 1.71
C VAL A 4 -16.08 -35.50 0.58
N LEU A 5 -15.67 -36.12 -0.53
CA LEU A 5 -15.44 -35.41 -1.79
C LEU A 5 -16.80 -35.19 -2.46
N GLN A 6 -17.14 -33.94 -2.77
CA GLN A 6 -18.33 -33.57 -3.53
C GLN A 6 -17.91 -33.03 -4.90
N ILE A 7 -18.53 -33.55 -5.96
CA ILE A 7 -18.29 -33.09 -7.33
C ILE A 7 -19.22 -31.92 -7.64
N THR A 8 -18.65 -30.74 -7.87
CA THR A 8 -19.39 -29.48 -8.10
C THR A 8 -19.68 -29.23 -9.57
N GLU A 9 -18.91 -29.87 -10.48
CA GLU A 9 -19.07 -29.84 -11.93
C GLU A 9 -18.75 -31.19 -12.58
N ASN A 10 -19.32 -31.46 -13.77
CA ASN A 10 -19.02 -32.70 -14.51
C ASN A 10 -17.51 -32.80 -14.76
N THR A 11 -16.89 -33.90 -14.37
CA THR A 11 -15.44 -34.02 -14.36
C THR A 11 -14.97 -35.45 -14.64
N VAL A 12 -13.66 -35.65 -14.61
CA VAL A 12 -13.00 -36.92 -14.84
C VAL A 12 -12.06 -37.22 -13.69
N LEU A 13 -12.27 -38.36 -13.03
CA LEU A 13 -11.29 -38.93 -12.11
C LEU A 13 -10.16 -39.57 -12.92
N LYS A 14 -8.93 -39.40 -12.47
CA LYS A 14 -7.73 -39.83 -13.19
C LYS A 14 -6.83 -40.69 -12.32
N ARG A 15 -6.12 -41.64 -12.92
CA ARG A 15 -5.09 -42.44 -12.24
C ARG A 15 -3.78 -41.69 -12.03
N ARG A 16 -3.54 -40.65 -12.84
CA ARG A 16 -2.39 -39.74 -12.74
C ARG A 16 -2.84 -38.29 -12.99
N PRO A 17 -2.21 -37.28 -12.37
CA PRO A 17 -2.59 -35.87 -12.49
C PRO A 17 -2.08 -35.24 -13.81
N LEU A 18 -2.41 -35.85 -14.94
CA LEU A 18 -2.07 -35.34 -16.27
C LEU A 18 -3.31 -34.82 -16.99
N GLN A 19 -3.10 -34.08 -18.08
CA GLN A 19 -4.19 -33.73 -19.00
C GLN A 19 -4.88 -35.01 -19.50
N SER A 20 -6.21 -35.00 -19.58
CA SER A 20 -6.98 -36.20 -19.94
C SER A 20 -6.62 -36.75 -21.32
N SER A 21 -6.15 -35.90 -22.23
CA SER A 21 -5.64 -36.28 -23.56
C SER A 21 -4.36 -37.12 -23.52
N ALA A 22 -3.64 -37.12 -22.40
CA ALA A 22 -2.42 -37.90 -22.17
C ALA A 22 -2.66 -39.21 -21.41
N LEU A 23 -3.91 -39.55 -21.12
CA LEU A 23 -4.31 -40.72 -20.36
C LEU A 23 -5.09 -41.70 -21.23
N SER A 24 -4.93 -43.00 -20.97
CA SER A 24 -5.73 -44.03 -21.64
C SER A 24 -7.17 -44.04 -21.11
N ALA A 25 -8.08 -44.70 -21.84
CA ALA A 25 -9.47 -44.86 -21.41
C ALA A 25 -9.63 -45.62 -20.08
N GLU A 26 -8.64 -46.44 -19.71
CA GLU A 26 -8.59 -47.20 -18.45
C GLU A 26 -8.06 -46.37 -17.28
N GLU A 27 -7.43 -45.22 -17.57
CA GLU A 27 -6.88 -44.31 -16.58
C GLU A 27 -7.85 -43.19 -16.19
N VAL A 28 -9.05 -43.18 -16.79
CA VAL A 28 -10.04 -42.12 -16.62
C VAL A 28 -11.41 -42.67 -16.27
N TYR A 29 -12.14 -41.97 -15.40
CA TYR A 29 -13.51 -42.31 -15.04
C TYR A 29 -14.36 -41.04 -15.00
N LYS A 30 -15.38 -40.96 -15.87
CA LYS A 30 -16.27 -39.79 -15.94
C LYS A 30 -17.22 -39.78 -14.74
N VAL A 31 -17.42 -38.60 -14.17
CA VAL A 31 -18.30 -38.41 -13.01
C VAL A 31 -19.14 -37.16 -13.22
N ASP A 32 -20.43 -37.28 -12.92
CA ASP A 32 -21.39 -36.19 -13.06
C ASP A 32 -21.41 -35.31 -11.80
N LYS A 33 -21.78 -34.04 -12.01
CA LYS A 33 -22.04 -33.05 -10.96
C LYS A 33 -23.03 -33.59 -9.94
N GLY A 34 -22.75 -33.36 -8.66
CA GLY A 34 -23.57 -33.79 -7.53
C GLY A 34 -23.17 -35.15 -6.95
N THR A 35 -22.30 -35.91 -7.62
CA THR A 35 -21.75 -37.15 -7.07
C THR A 35 -20.90 -36.87 -5.83
N SER A 36 -20.99 -37.75 -4.83
CA SER A 36 -20.22 -37.62 -3.58
C SER A 36 -19.55 -38.94 -3.20
N TYR A 37 -18.34 -38.87 -2.65
CA TYR A 37 -17.55 -40.03 -2.23
C TYR A 37 -17.04 -39.87 -0.80
N GLU A 38 -17.26 -40.87 0.06
CA GLU A 38 -16.59 -40.91 1.37
C GLU A 38 -15.11 -41.20 1.21
N LEU A 39 -14.28 -40.41 1.89
CA LEU A 39 -12.82 -40.47 1.78
C LEU A 39 -12.20 -41.15 3.00
N GLN A 40 -11.25 -42.04 2.75
CA GLN A 40 -10.29 -42.52 3.74
C GLN A 40 -9.26 -41.44 4.04
N SER A 41 -8.81 -40.76 2.98
CA SER A 41 -7.79 -39.69 3.04
C SER A 41 -7.81 -38.87 1.75
N TYR A 42 -7.30 -37.64 1.82
CA TYR A 42 -7.01 -36.82 0.64
C TYR A 42 -5.72 -36.01 0.86
N ALA A 43 -5.14 -35.54 -0.24
CA ALA A 43 -3.98 -34.66 -0.29
C ALA A 43 -4.10 -33.73 -1.50
N TYR A 44 -3.62 -32.50 -1.39
CA TYR A 44 -3.60 -31.49 -2.45
C TYR A 44 -2.18 -31.15 -2.91
N ALA A 45 -1.17 -31.49 -2.11
CA ALA A 45 0.24 -31.37 -2.45
C ALA A 45 1.02 -32.61 -2.02
N ASP A 46 2.19 -32.82 -2.63
CA ASP A 46 3.14 -33.86 -2.27
C ASP A 46 3.97 -33.52 -1.02
N THR A 47 4.93 -34.38 -0.66
CA THR A 47 5.80 -34.15 0.51
C THR A 47 6.74 -32.95 0.39
N ASN A 48 6.95 -32.43 -0.83
CA ASN A 48 7.78 -31.26 -1.12
C ASN A 48 6.95 -29.98 -1.19
N GLY A 49 5.62 -30.09 -1.13
CA GLY A 49 4.69 -28.96 -1.26
C GLY A 49 4.30 -28.63 -2.70
N ASP A 50 4.68 -29.47 -3.68
CA ASP A 50 4.23 -29.31 -5.06
C ASP A 50 2.78 -29.79 -5.18
N ASP A 51 1.93 -28.97 -5.79
CA ASP A 51 0.56 -29.36 -6.10
C ASP A 51 0.55 -30.55 -7.08
N PHE A 52 -0.52 -31.34 -7.07
CA PHE A 52 -0.66 -32.43 -8.04
C PHE A 52 -1.15 -31.90 -9.39
N ASN A 53 -0.50 -30.87 -9.95
CA ASN A 53 -0.86 -30.23 -11.22
C ASN A 53 -2.35 -29.84 -11.21
N ASP A 54 -2.77 -29.09 -10.19
CA ASP A 54 -4.15 -28.65 -9.92
C ASP A 54 -5.15 -29.79 -9.61
N HIS A 55 -4.70 -30.91 -9.02
CA HIS A 55 -5.59 -32.02 -8.65
C HIS A 55 -5.58 -32.34 -7.16
N ILE A 56 -6.72 -32.83 -6.67
CA ILE A 56 -6.83 -33.50 -5.37
C ILE A 56 -6.52 -34.96 -5.57
N LYS A 57 -5.52 -35.48 -4.87
CA LYS A 57 -5.34 -36.92 -4.69
C LYS A 57 -6.23 -37.39 -3.56
N PHE A 58 -7.07 -38.40 -3.78
CA PHE A 58 -7.93 -38.94 -2.75
C PHE A 58 -7.96 -40.47 -2.77
N ALA A 59 -8.25 -41.05 -1.60
CA ALA A 59 -8.50 -42.47 -1.43
C ALA A 59 -9.91 -42.67 -0.89
N LEU A 60 -10.68 -43.54 -1.54
CA LEU A 60 -12.04 -43.90 -1.14
C LEU A 60 -12.03 -44.69 0.17
N LYS A 61 -12.96 -44.35 1.07
CA LYS A 61 -13.15 -45.05 2.36
C LYS A 61 -13.76 -46.42 2.19
N GLN A 62 -14.72 -46.49 1.27
CA GLN A 62 -15.44 -47.67 0.86
C GLN A 62 -15.50 -47.65 -0.67
N ASP A 63 -15.63 -48.83 -1.27
CA ASP A 63 -15.68 -49.05 -2.72
C ASP A 63 -14.36 -48.88 -3.48
N ASN A 64 -14.37 -49.42 -4.71
CA ASN A 64 -13.32 -49.25 -5.70
C ASN A 64 -13.97 -48.81 -7.01
N ILE A 65 -13.43 -47.77 -7.62
CA ILE A 65 -13.81 -47.38 -8.98
C ILE A 65 -12.86 -48.13 -9.91
N GLN A 66 -13.40 -48.95 -10.82
CA GLN A 66 -12.61 -49.77 -11.75
C GLN A 66 -11.51 -50.61 -11.07
N GLY A 67 -11.75 -51.11 -9.84
CA GLY A 67 -10.78 -51.90 -9.08
C GLY A 67 -9.72 -51.09 -8.34
N PHE A 68 -9.80 -49.75 -8.37
CA PHE A 68 -8.84 -48.87 -7.71
C PHE A 68 -9.52 -47.98 -6.65
N ASN A 69 -8.84 -47.82 -5.52
CA ASN A 69 -9.31 -46.97 -4.41
C ASN A 69 -8.75 -45.54 -4.45
N THR A 70 -7.67 -45.28 -5.19
CA THR A 70 -6.94 -44.01 -5.19
C THR A 70 -7.07 -43.32 -6.54
N TRP A 71 -7.43 -42.05 -6.55
CA TRP A 71 -7.72 -41.28 -7.76
C TRP A 71 -7.30 -39.83 -7.60
N TYR A 72 -7.22 -39.12 -8.72
CA TYR A 72 -7.03 -37.68 -8.82
C TYR A 72 -8.27 -37.04 -9.42
N VAL A 73 -8.68 -35.88 -8.93
CA VAL A 73 -9.76 -35.07 -9.51
C VAL A 73 -9.29 -33.64 -9.65
N TYR A 74 -9.69 -32.96 -10.73
CA TYR A 74 -9.36 -31.56 -10.91
C TYR A 74 -10.02 -30.72 -9.81
N GLU A 75 -9.22 -29.91 -9.12
CA GLU A 75 -9.63 -29.28 -7.87
C GLU A 75 -10.81 -28.31 -8.02
N LEU A 76 -10.86 -27.51 -9.09
CA LEU A 76 -11.95 -26.55 -9.30
C LEU A 76 -13.32 -27.20 -9.58
N HIS A 77 -13.35 -28.50 -9.87
CA HIS A 77 -14.60 -29.25 -10.11
C HIS A 77 -15.05 -30.06 -8.88
N SER A 78 -14.39 -29.88 -7.73
CA SER A 78 -14.69 -30.66 -6.54
C SER A 78 -14.36 -29.93 -5.25
N GLN A 79 -14.96 -30.38 -4.16
CA GLN A 79 -14.69 -29.86 -2.82
C GLN A 79 -14.65 -31.00 -1.81
N VAL A 80 -13.82 -30.90 -0.78
CA VAL A 80 -13.84 -31.81 0.37
C VAL A 80 -14.61 -31.14 1.50
N VAL A 81 -15.60 -31.85 2.01
CA VAL A 81 -16.45 -31.40 3.12
C VAL A 81 -16.15 -32.28 4.35
N GLN A 82 -15.96 -31.64 5.49
CA GLN A 82 -15.84 -32.29 6.79
C GLN A 82 -16.84 -31.62 7.75
N ASP A 83 -17.75 -32.41 8.31
CA ASP A 83 -18.80 -31.94 9.24
C ASP A 83 -19.68 -30.80 8.66
N GLY A 84 -20.10 -30.96 7.40
CA GLY A 84 -20.91 -29.95 6.68
C GLY A 84 -20.16 -28.68 6.29
N THR A 85 -18.87 -28.58 6.64
CA THR A 85 -18.01 -27.42 6.31
C THR A 85 -17.07 -27.81 5.17
N VAL A 86 -16.94 -26.95 4.16
CA VAL A 86 -15.94 -27.13 3.10
C VAL A 86 -14.55 -26.93 3.70
N VAL A 87 -13.71 -27.95 3.62
CA VAL A 87 -12.31 -27.96 4.08
C VAL A 87 -11.30 -28.03 2.94
N TYR A 88 -11.77 -28.37 1.72
CA TYR A 88 -11.00 -28.22 0.49
C TYR A 88 -11.91 -27.80 -0.71
N PRO A 89 -11.49 -26.97 -1.67
CA PRO A 89 -10.29 -26.14 -1.57
C PRO A 89 -10.35 -25.42 -0.23
N GLN A 90 -9.20 -25.31 0.46
CA GLN A 90 -9.16 -24.30 1.50
C GLN A 90 -9.61 -23.03 0.77
N GLU A 91 -10.41 -22.16 1.38
CA GLU A 91 -10.62 -20.84 0.79
C GLU A 91 -9.25 -20.14 0.75
N GLU A 92 -8.41 -20.52 -0.22
CA GLU A 92 -7.33 -19.78 -0.76
C GLU A 92 -8.04 -18.83 -1.70
N PRO A 93 -8.20 -17.56 -1.30
CA PRO A 93 -8.94 -16.62 -2.10
C PRO A 93 -8.29 -16.54 -3.49
N GLU A 94 -9.03 -16.92 -4.54
CA GLU A 94 -8.67 -16.75 -5.96
C GLU A 94 -7.99 -15.41 -6.17
N ALA A 95 -6.66 -15.37 -6.16
CA ALA A 95 -5.85 -14.16 -6.24
C ALA A 95 -6.54 -12.86 -5.77
N ALA A 96 -7.25 -12.92 -4.63
CA ALA A 96 -8.33 -11.96 -4.44
C ALA A 96 -7.71 -10.71 -3.86
N GLN A 97 -7.89 -9.60 -4.57
CA GLN A 97 -7.63 -8.32 -3.96
C GLN A 97 -8.67 -8.10 -2.86
N ILE A 98 -8.27 -8.19 -1.60
CA ILE A 98 -9.17 -8.09 -0.45
C ILE A 98 -8.89 -6.79 0.27
N VAL A 99 -9.93 -6.00 0.55
CA VAL A 99 -9.85 -4.95 1.56
C VAL A 99 -10.26 -5.52 2.92
N LYS A 100 -9.36 -5.42 3.91
CA LYS A 100 -9.62 -5.71 5.32
C LYS A 100 -9.82 -4.42 6.09
N VAL A 101 -10.98 -4.25 6.70
CA VAL A 101 -11.28 -3.13 7.58
C VAL A 101 -10.68 -3.42 8.96
N VAL A 102 -9.66 -2.66 9.35
CA VAL A 102 -8.91 -2.91 10.59
C VAL A 102 -9.40 -2.07 11.78
N GLN A 103 -10.25 -1.08 11.51
CA GLN A 103 -10.85 -0.19 12.50
C GLN A 103 -12.26 0.18 12.05
N ASP A 104 -13.19 0.37 13.00
CA ASP A 104 -14.54 0.87 12.73
C ASP A 104 -14.46 2.14 11.87
N THR A 105 -15.17 2.12 10.75
CA THR A 105 -15.02 3.15 9.74
C THR A 105 -16.31 3.38 8.98
N VAL A 106 -16.24 4.33 8.06
CA VAL A 106 -17.36 4.73 7.21
C VAL A 106 -16.90 4.64 5.77
N PHE A 107 -17.62 3.84 4.98
CA PHE A 107 -17.53 3.85 3.52
C PHE A 107 -18.31 5.05 3.00
N LYS A 108 -17.72 5.77 2.06
CA LYS A 108 -18.19 7.08 1.61
C LYS A 108 -18.34 7.13 0.10
N ARG A 109 -19.30 7.89 -0.39
CA ARG A 109 -19.45 8.13 -1.84
C ARG A 109 -18.39 9.07 -2.40
N ARG A 110 -17.77 9.89 -1.54
CA ARG A 110 -16.76 10.89 -1.89
C ARG A 110 -15.64 10.92 -0.83
N PRO A 111 -14.40 11.32 -1.18
CA PRO A 111 -13.26 11.36 -0.27
C PRO A 111 -13.25 12.61 0.63
N LEU A 112 -14.35 12.84 1.34
CA LEU A 112 -14.52 13.93 2.30
C LEU A 112 -14.70 13.36 3.72
N PRO A 113 -14.43 14.15 4.78
CA PRO A 113 -14.78 13.75 6.14
C PRO A 113 -16.26 13.36 6.24
N ALA A 114 -16.56 12.29 6.99
CA ALA A 114 -17.94 11.79 7.12
C ALA A 114 -18.93 12.85 7.63
N SER A 115 -18.45 13.83 8.42
CA SER A 115 -19.25 14.96 8.91
C SER A 115 -19.73 15.92 7.82
N GLN A 116 -19.17 15.84 6.61
CA GLN A 116 -19.52 16.69 5.46
C GLN A 116 -20.37 15.96 4.42
N LEU A 117 -20.78 14.73 4.69
CA LEU A 117 -21.53 13.89 3.77
C LEU A 117 -22.95 13.65 4.29
N ALA A 118 -23.90 13.53 3.37
CA ALA A 118 -25.26 13.19 3.74
C ALA A 118 -25.36 11.72 4.23
N PRO A 119 -26.35 11.36 5.08
CA PRO A 119 -26.48 10.00 5.62
C PRO A 119 -26.62 8.90 4.54
N ASP A 120 -27.15 9.23 3.38
CA ASP A 120 -27.27 8.34 2.23
C ASP A 120 -25.94 8.14 1.48
N GLU A 121 -24.98 9.06 1.66
CA GLU A 121 -23.63 8.99 1.09
C GLU A 121 -22.63 8.19 1.95
N ILE A 122 -23.07 7.71 3.10
CA ILE A 122 -22.22 6.98 4.04
C ILE A 122 -22.83 5.64 4.44
N GLN A 123 -21.93 4.69 4.71
CA GLN A 123 -22.27 3.40 5.29
C GLN A 123 -21.25 3.05 6.38
N SER A 124 -21.71 2.84 7.61
CA SER A 124 -20.86 2.36 8.70
C SER A 124 -20.45 0.92 8.46
N ILE A 125 -19.17 0.64 8.63
CA ILE A 125 -18.56 -0.68 8.47
C ILE A 125 -17.73 -0.98 9.73
N PRO A 126 -18.07 -2.04 10.49
CA PRO A 126 -17.31 -2.42 11.66
C PRO A 126 -15.94 -3.02 11.29
N ALA A 127 -15.00 -2.92 12.24
CA ALA A 127 -13.70 -3.59 12.15
C ALA A 127 -13.86 -5.11 11.98
N GLY A 128 -12.91 -5.73 11.28
CA GLY A 128 -12.88 -7.17 10.99
C GLY A 128 -13.66 -7.58 9.73
N ARG A 129 -14.38 -6.65 9.08
CA ARG A 129 -15.04 -6.92 7.79
C ARG A 129 -14.01 -6.98 6.66
N ASN A 130 -14.19 -7.95 5.78
CA ASN A 130 -13.39 -8.12 4.57
C ASN A 130 -14.30 -8.04 3.35
N PHE A 131 -13.80 -7.47 2.26
CA PHE A 131 -14.51 -7.43 0.99
C PHE A 131 -13.56 -7.79 -0.15
N VAL A 132 -14.05 -8.57 -1.11
CA VAL A 132 -13.35 -8.78 -2.38
C VAL A 132 -13.46 -7.52 -3.22
N LEU A 133 -12.36 -7.11 -3.82
CA LEU A 133 -12.26 -5.95 -4.68
C LEU A 133 -12.08 -6.38 -6.13
N GLN A 134 -12.82 -5.73 -7.02
CA GLN A 134 -12.51 -5.68 -8.45
C GLN A 134 -11.29 -4.79 -8.71
N SER A 135 -11.17 -3.68 -7.98
CA SER A 135 -10.04 -2.76 -8.07
C SER A 135 -9.97 -1.79 -6.87
N TYR A 136 -8.84 -1.12 -6.73
CA TYR A 136 -8.66 0.01 -5.82
C TYR A 136 -7.80 1.11 -6.43
N ALA A 137 -7.88 2.31 -5.86
CA ALA A 137 -6.96 3.39 -6.16
C ALA A 137 -6.71 4.23 -4.88
N TYR A 138 -5.48 4.70 -4.70
CA TYR A 138 -5.11 5.61 -3.60
C TYR A 138 -4.80 7.03 -4.08
N ALA A 139 -4.69 7.23 -5.39
CA ALA A 139 -4.49 8.52 -6.05
C ALA A 139 -5.02 8.47 -7.50
N ASP A 140 -5.27 9.65 -8.06
CA ASP A 140 -5.50 9.87 -9.50
C ASP A 140 -4.50 10.91 -10.06
N GLU A 141 -4.73 11.37 -11.28
CA GLU A 141 -3.91 12.40 -11.96
C GLU A 141 -3.84 13.73 -11.19
N ASN A 142 -4.82 14.01 -10.32
CA ASN A 142 -4.90 15.21 -9.49
C ASN A 142 -4.31 15.02 -8.09
N GLY A 143 -3.85 13.80 -7.75
CA GLY A 143 -3.19 13.47 -6.49
C GLY A 143 -3.95 12.46 -5.62
N GLY A 144 -3.59 12.39 -4.34
CA GLY A 144 -4.20 11.45 -3.39
C GLY A 144 -5.64 11.83 -3.01
N PHE A 145 -6.45 10.85 -2.64
CA PHE A 145 -7.86 11.06 -2.27
C PHE A 145 -8.05 11.59 -0.83
N ASN A 146 -7.33 12.63 -0.43
CA ASN A 146 -7.52 13.29 0.87
C ASN A 146 -7.53 12.30 2.07
N SER A 147 -6.48 11.47 2.18
CA SER A 147 -6.38 10.38 3.18
C SER A 147 -7.46 9.30 3.05
N HIS A 148 -7.88 9.00 1.81
CA HIS A 148 -8.80 7.92 1.50
C HIS A 148 -8.24 6.99 0.42
N VAL A 149 -8.83 5.81 0.34
CA VAL A 149 -8.66 4.85 -0.75
C VAL A 149 -10.01 4.66 -1.41
N LYS A 150 -10.03 4.71 -2.74
CA LYS A 150 -11.17 4.33 -3.56
C LYS A 150 -11.18 2.81 -3.73
N LEU A 151 -12.33 2.21 -3.54
CA LEU A 151 -12.58 0.77 -3.59
C LEU A 151 -13.67 0.49 -4.64
N ALA A 152 -13.50 -0.55 -5.43
CA ALA A 152 -14.56 -1.15 -6.24
C ALA A 152 -14.76 -2.60 -5.77
N LEU A 153 -15.91 -2.90 -5.19
CA LEU A 153 -16.27 -4.22 -4.68
C LEU A 153 -16.48 -5.20 -5.84
N GLY A 154 -15.91 -6.40 -5.73
CA GLY A 154 -15.93 -7.42 -6.79
C GLY A 154 -17.19 -8.28 -6.80
N ASN A 155 -17.72 -8.59 -5.62
CA ASN A 155 -18.90 -9.44 -5.49
C ASN A 155 -20.18 -8.60 -5.47
N THR A 156 -21.16 -8.95 -6.30
CA THR A 156 -22.47 -8.29 -6.33
C THR A 156 -23.24 -8.43 -5.02
N SER A 157 -23.01 -9.51 -4.27
CA SER A 157 -23.55 -9.72 -2.92
C SER A 157 -23.02 -8.70 -1.89
N ASP A 158 -21.83 -8.15 -2.13
CA ASP A 158 -21.21 -7.15 -1.26
C ASP A 158 -21.62 -5.71 -1.62
N TYR A 159 -22.40 -5.51 -2.69
CA TYR A 159 -22.82 -4.19 -3.12
C TYR A 159 -23.71 -3.54 -2.05
N ILE A 160 -23.18 -2.48 -1.45
CA ILE A 160 -23.89 -1.70 -0.44
C ILE A 160 -24.92 -0.84 -1.18
N ARG A 161 -26.22 -1.09 -0.98
CA ARG A 161 -27.31 -0.36 -1.65
C ARG A 161 -27.21 -0.41 -3.19
N GLY A 162 -26.74 -1.55 -3.74
CA GLY A 162 -26.55 -1.73 -5.18
C GLY A 162 -25.34 -0.98 -5.75
N ILE A 163 -24.49 -0.41 -4.90
CA ILE A 163 -23.33 0.39 -5.28
C ILE A 163 -22.05 -0.39 -4.97
N SER A 164 -21.21 -0.56 -5.99
CA SER A 164 -19.92 -1.23 -5.88
C SER A 164 -18.75 -0.29 -5.53
N SER A 165 -18.89 1.03 -5.74
CA SER A 165 -17.77 1.97 -5.59
C SER A 165 -17.90 2.86 -4.35
N TRP A 166 -16.85 2.86 -3.52
CA TRP A 166 -16.80 3.54 -2.22
C TRP A 166 -15.41 4.09 -1.92
N TYR A 167 -15.32 5.00 -0.95
CA TYR A 167 -14.08 5.48 -0.35
C TYR A 167 -14.02 5.09 1.12
N VAL A 168 -12.84 4.70 1.59
CA VAL A 168 -12.56 4.43 3.01
C VAL A 168 -11.38 5.28 3.47
N TYR A 169 -11.30 5.63 4.75
CA TYR A 169 -10.08 6.22 5.31
C TYR A 169 -8.90 5.26 5.12
N ASP A 170 -7.79 5.75 4.59
CA ASP A 170 -6.61 4.93 4.25
C ASP A 170 -6.01 4.21 5.47
N GLN A 171 -6.01 4.84 6.63
CA GLN A 171 -5.53 4.25 7.88
C GLN A 171 -6.46 3.16 8.46
N HIS A 172 -7.72 3.09 8.02
CA HIS A 172 -8.71 2.16 8.56
C HIS A 172 -8.84 0.88 7.74
N ALA A 173 -8.09 0.75 6.64
CA ALA A 173 -8.19 -0.37 5.71
C ALA A 173 -6.81 -0.83 5.23
N LYS A 174 -6.66 -2.14 5.04
CA LYS A 174 -5.51 -2.77 4.39
C LYS A 174 -5.99 -3.48 3.14
N ILE A 175 -5.22 -3.43 2.06
CA ILE A 175 -5.52 -4.20 0.85
C ILE A 175 -4.46 -5.27 0.68
N LEU A 176 -4.92 -6.49 0.49
CA LEU A 176 -4.09 -7.64 0.26
C LEU A 176 -4.33 -8.11 -1.17
N LEU A 177 -3.28 -8.54 -1.85
CA LEU A 177 -3.36 -9.27 -3.11
C LEU A 177 -2.75 -10.64 -2.83
N ASP A 178 -3.52 -11.70 -3.04
CA ASP A 178 -3.04 -13.08 -2.87
C ASP A 178 -2.54 -13.33 -1.43
N GLY A 179 -3.19 -12.68 -0.45
CA GLY A 179 -2.79 -12.73 0.96
C GLY A 179 -1.61 -11.82 1.33
N GLU A 180 -0.91 -11.23 0.37
CA GLU A 180 0.20 -10.30 0.59
C GLU A 180 -0.28 -8.86 0.72
N LEU A 181 0.24 -8.12 1.71
CA LEU A 181 -0.15 -6.71 1.92
C LEU A 181 0.36 -5.83 0.77
N VAL A 182 -0.55 -5.31 -0.05
CA VAL A 182 -0.22 -4.39 -1.17
C VAL A 182 -0.63 -2.95 -0.89
N TYR A 183 -1.58 -2.72 0.03
CA TYR A 183 -1.90 -1.38 0.53
C TYR A 183 -2.09 -1.38 2.06
N PRO A 184 -1.56 -0.40 2.81
CA PRO A 184 -0.71 0.70 2.34
C PRO A 184 0.51 0.14 1.62
N LEU A 185 0.95 0.81 0.55
CA LEU A 185 2.04 0.34 -0.29
C LEU A 185 3.20 -0.09 0.63
N PRO A 186 3.78 -1.28 0.45
CA PRO A 186 5.00 -1.66 1.13
C PRO A 186 5.97 -0.50 0.93
N GLN A 187 6.42 0.11 2.03
CA GLN A 187 7.57 1.00 1.95
C GLN A 187 8.66 0.16 1.28
N GLN A 188 9.09 0.53 0.07
CA GLN A 188 10.29 -0.06 -0.53
C GLN A 188 11.33 -0.13 0.58
N THR A 189 11.84 -1.33 0.86
CA THR A 189 12.71 -1.64 1.97
C THR A 189 14.01 -0.82 1.90
N LEU A 190 13.95 0.40 2.42
CA LEU A 190 15.10 1.07 3.00
C LEU A 190 14.91 0.94 4.51
N SER A 191 15.38 -0.18 5.07
CA SER A 191 15.68 -0.40 6.49
C SER A 191 14.96 0.53 7.47
N VAL A 192 13.81 0.12 7.99
CA VAL A 192 13.22 0.73 9.19
C VAL A 192 14.11 0.34 10.38
N PRO A 193 14.81 1.27 11.05
CA PRO A 193 15.34 1.00 12.39
C PRO A 193 14.14 0.74 13.33
N PRO A 194 14.32 0.02 14.45
CA PRO A 194 13.25 -0.29 15.41
C PRO A 194 12.44 0.97 15.75
N PRO A 195 11.14 0.86 16.10
CA PRO A 195 10.19 1.96 16.12
C PRO A 195 10.87 3.20 16.71
N SER A 196 11.26 4.14 15.84
CA SER A 196 11.79 5.41 16.29
C SER A 196 10.75 5.93 17.25
N ALA A 197 11.16 6.07 18.50
CA ALA A 197 10.35 6.46 19.65
C ALA A 197 9.20 7.36 19.22
N ILE A 198 8.00 7.16 19.80
CA ILE A 198 6.96 8.19 19.85
C ILE A 198 7.69 9.53 19.84
N PRO A 199 7.55 10.37 18.78
CA PRO A 199 8.38 11.54 18.65
C PRO A 199 8.34 12.28 19.97
N SER A 200 9.48 12.29 20.64
CA SER A 200 9.63 12.71 22.02
C SER A 200 10.82 13.66 22.07
N GLY A 201 10.77 14.61 23.00
CA GLY A 201 11.71 15.71 23.05
C GLY A 201 11.11 17.03 22.56
N ARG A 202 11.96 17.91 22.06
CA ARG A 202 11.60 19.30 21.73
C ARG A 202 10.58 19.32 20.58
N PHE A 203 9.53 20.10 20.76
CA PHE A 203 8.46 20.30 19.80
C PHE A 203 8.24 21.79 19.53
N ILE A 204 7.60 22.09 18.41
CA ILE A 204 7.15 23.42 18.03
C ILE A 204 5.63 23.40 17.80
N MET A 205 5.02 24.57 17.96
CA MET A 205 3.66 24.83 17.53
C MET A 205 3.72 25.65 16.24
N LEU A 206 2.99 25.22 15.21
CA LEU A 206 2.94 25.92 13.95
C LEU A 206 1.68 26.80 13.89
N PRO A 207 1.79 28.05 13.39
CA PRO A 207 0.64 28.93 13.26
C PRO A 207 -0.42 28.30 12.35
N GLY A 208 -1.67 28.28 12.81
CA GLY A 208 -2.80 27.71 12.07
C GLY A 208 -2.91 26.18 12.13
N TYR A 209 -2.13 25.51 12.99
CA TYR A 209 -2.25 24.09 13.30
C TYR A 209 -2.49 23.91 14.81
N SER A 210 -3.37 22.96 15.17
CA SER A 210 -3.68 22.62 16.57
C SER A 210 -2.79 21.52 17.14
N SER A 211 -1.96 20.89 16.32
CA SER A 211 -1.10 19.76 16.69
C SER A 211 0.30 20.21 17.14
N LYS A 212 0.96 19.38 17.96
CA LYS A 212 2.38 19.49 18.28
C LYS A 212 3.21 18.85 17.16
N PHE A 213 4.27 19.53 16.74
CA PHE A 213 5.21 19.01 15.75
C PHE A 213 6.57 18.82 16.39
N PHE A 214 7.04 17.58 16.49
CA PHE A 214 8.34 17.29 17.10
C PHE A 214 9.47 17.59 16.13
N LEU A 215 10.62 18.09 16.61
CA LEU A 215 11.71 18.50 15.74
C LEU A 215 12.33 17.34 14.95
N ASN A 216 12.35 16.14 15.51
CA ASN A 216 12.81 14.92 14.84
C ASN A 216 11.73 14.27 13.96
N GLN A 217 10.51 14.81 13.94
CA GLN A 217 9.41 14.27 13.15
C GLN A 217 9.59 14.67 11.68
N PRO A 218 9.36 13.75 10.73
CA PRO A 218 9.20 14.09 9.32
C PRO A 218 8.14 15.17 9.09
N ILE A 219 8.43 16.10 8.17
CA ILE A 219 7.51 17.18 7.79
C ILE A 219 6.26 16.61 7.12
N ILE A 220 6.45 15.57 6.30
CA ILE A 220 5.39 14.84 5.60
C ILE A 220 5.43 13.36 6.00
N PRO A 221 4.30 12.61 5.89
CA PRO A 221 4.29 11.18 6.16
C PRO A 221 5.34 10.45 5.31
N ASN A 222 6.17 9.61 5.95
CA ASN A 222 7.28 8.88 5.33
C ASN A 222 8.33 9.77 4.63
N GLY A 223 8.35 11.06 4.95
CA GLY A 223 9.30 12.02 4.40
C GLY A 223 10.69 11.89 5.00
N SER A 224 11.67 12.34 4.24
CA SER A 224 13.09 12.27 4.62
C SER A 224 13.59 13.53 5.33
N PHE A 225 12.77 14.57 5.39
CA PHE A 225 13.09 15.89 5.94
C PHE A 225 12.26 16.17 7.19
N THR A 226 12.88 16.77 8.19
CA THR A 226 12.31 16.95 9.54
C THR A 226 12.02 18.41 9.88
N TRP A 227 11.14 18.63 10.86
CA TRP A 227 10.84 19.98 11.34
C TRP A 227 12.07 20.68 11.96
N GLY A 228 13.01 19.94 12.54
CA GLY A 228 14.28 20.45 13.05
C GLY A 228 15.14 21.05 11.93
N GLU A 229 15.26 20.35 10.80
CA GLU A 229 15.97 20.87 9.62
C GLU A 229 15.30 22.12 9.05
N ALA A 230 13.97 22.11 8.95
CA ALA A 230 13.23 23.25 8.39
C ALA A 230 13.24 24.49 9.27
N THR A 231 13.29 24.32 10.60
CA THR A 231 13.16 25.40 11.60
C THR A 231 14.43 25.68 12.38
N HIS A 232 15.57 25.14 11.96
CA HIS A 232 16.85 25.28 12.65
C HIS A 232 16.72 24.93 14.14
N ASP A 233 16.31 23.68 14.39
CA ASP A 233 16.06 23.12 15.72
C ASP A 233 15.10 23.96 16.56
N GLY A 234 14.04 24.46 15.92
CA GLY A 234 12.96 25.22 16.56
C GLY A 234 13.28 26.69 16.84
N SER A 235 14.47 27.18 16.48
CA SER A 235 14.82 28.60 16.64
C SER A 235 14.21 29.52 15.57
N ARG A 236 13.76 28.96 14.44
CA ARG A 236 13.18 29.67 13.31
C ARG A 236 11.76 29.14 13.06
N ILE A 237 10.84 29.52 13.94
CA ILE A 237 9.43 29.09 13.83
C ILE A 237 8.74 29.90 12.73
N PRO A 238 8.02 29.27 11.79
CA PRO A 238 7.23 29.97 10.77
C PRO A 238 6.30 31.01 11.38
N LYS A 239 6.32 32.25 10.88
CA LYS A 239 5.47 33.35 11.42
C LYS A 239 4.01 33.24 11.00
N THR A 240 3.71 32.56 9.91
CA THR A 240 2.33 32.42 9.38
C THR A 240 2.06 31.00 8.91
N LYS A 241 0.78 30.60 8.90
CA LYS A 241 0.37 29.29 8.36
C LYS A 241 0.85 29.10 6.93
N LYS A 242 0.82 30.16 6.11
CA LYS A 242 1.27 30.11 4.72
C LYS A 242 2.73 29.72 4.57
N ILE A 243 3.61 30.14 5.50
CA ILE A 243 5.02 29.75 5.50
C ILE A 243 5.14 28.27 5.87
N ALA A 244 4.39 27.79 6.86
CA ALA A 244 4.35 26.36 7.21
C ALA A 244 3.83 25.50 6.03
N ASP A 245 2.76 25.93 5.35
CA ASP A 245 2.23 25.27 4.15
C ASP A 245 3.30 25.20 3.04
N ASN A 246 4.08 26.26 2.85
CA ASN A 246 5.17 26.27 1.86
C ASN A 246 6.31 25.32 2.23
N ILE A 247 6.63 25.17 3.53
CA ILE A 247 7.64 24.21 4.00
C ILE A 247 7.19 22.79 3.68
N ILE A 248 5.92 22.45 3.93
CA ILE A 248 5.33 21.16 3.58
C ILE A 248 5.42 20.92 2.07
N ALA A 249 5.03 21.91 1.25
CA ALA A 249 5.08 21.81 -0.20
C ALA A 249 6.52 21.60 -0.73
N LEU A 250 7.50 22.32 -0.18
CA LEU A 250 8.90 22.14 -0.54
C LEU A 250 9.41 20.76 -0.11
N ALA A 251 9.10 20.30 1.10
CA ALA A 251 9.49 18.97 1.58
C ALA A 251 8.99 17.86 0.66
N THR A 252 7.71 17.92 0.24
CA THR A 252 7.14 16.98 -0.75
C THR A 252 7.90 17.01 -2.07
N ALA A 253 8.20 18.21 -2.59
CA ALA A 253 8.91 18.35 -3.86
C ALA A 253 10.35 17.83 -3.79
N LEU A 254 11.00 17.90 -2.62
CA LEU A 254 12.39 17.47 -2.40
C LEU A 254 12.57 15.95 -2.30
N GLU A 255 11.50 15.16 -2.11
CA GLU A 255 11.62 13.70 -2.09
C GLU A 255 12.10 13.13 -3.43
N LYS A 256 11.63 13.67 -4.57
CA LYS A 256 12.06 13.24 -5.90
C LYS A 256 13.56 13.46 -6.15
N PRO A 257 14.15 14.65 -5.96
CA PRO A 257 15.59 14.85 -6.14
C PRO A 257 16.42 14.05 -5.13
N ARG A 258 15.95 13.89 -3.88
CA ARG A 258 16.63 13.05 -2.89
C ARG A 258 16.66 11.57 -3.31
N LYS A 259 15.51 11.05 -3.77
CA LYS A 259 15.39 9.67 -4.28
C LYS A 259 16.29 9.44 -5.48
N GLN A 260 16.31 10.37 -6.43
CA GLN A 260 17.18 10.28 -7.62
C GLN A 260 18.67 10.21 -7.26
N LEU A 261 19.12 11.05 -6.32
CA LEU A 261 20.52 11.08 -5.90
C LEU A 261 20.89 9.92 -4.96
N GLY A 262 19.90 9.23 -4.38
CA GLY A 262 20.10 8.07 -3.51
C GLY A 262 20.93 8.36 -2.25
N LYS A 263 21.06 9.63 -1.86
CA LYS A 263 21.91 10.10 -0.76
C LYS A 263 21.16 11.12 0.10
N PRO A 264 21.44 11.16 1.42
CA PRO A 264 20.82 12.14 2.30
C PRO A 264 21.30 13.55 1.98
N PHE A 265 20.37 14.50 1.99
CA PHE A 265 20.70 15.92 1.88
C PHE A 265 21.08 16.42 3.27
N LYS A 266 22.20 17.14 3.38
CA LYS A 266 22.59 17.84 4.60
C LYS A 266 22.11 19.28 4.48
N ILE A 267 20.98 19.57 5.15
CA ILE A 267 20.37 20.90 5.13
C ILE A 267 21.16 21.85 6.02
N THR A 268 21.67 22.94 5.45
CA THR A 268 22.36 24.00 6.20
C THR A 268 21.44 25.16 6.51
N SER A 269 20.42 25.39 5.66
CA SER A 269 19.43 26.44 5.86
C SER A 269 18.12 26.10 5.15
N TRP A 270 17.00 26.46 5.77
CA TRP A 270 15.66 26.34 5.18
C TRP A 270 14.86 27.61 5.48
N TYR A 271 13.94 27.62 6.44
CA TYR A 271 13.21 28.85 6.73
C TYR A 271 14.13 29.87 7.42
N ARG A 272 14.11 31.11 6.95
CA ARG A 272 14.80 32.25 7.57
C ARG A 272 13.80 33.34 7.92
N PRO A 273 13.61 33.68 9.21
CA PRO A 273 12.95 34.91 9.61
C PRO A 273 13.66 36.12 8.99
N ALA A 274 12.93 37.23 8.82
CA ALA A 274 13.45 38.45 8.20
C ALA A 274 14.75 38.94 8.89
N GLU A 275 14.79 38.84 10.21
CA GLU A 275 15.91 39.23 11.07
C GLU A 275 17.17 38.37 10.83
N VAL A 276 16.98 37.09 10.52
CA VAL A 276 18.08 36.17 10.20
C VAL A 276 18.56 36.39 8.76
N ASN A 277 17.63 36.66 7.84
CA ASN A 277 17.97 36.90 6.44
C ASN A 277 18.77 38.20 6.26
N SER A 278 18.40 39.29 6.95
CA SER A 278 19.12 40.56 6.89
C SER A 278 20.56 40.47 7.43
N GLY A 279 20.80 39.62 8.43
CA GLY A 279 22.13 39.33 8.96
C GLY A 279 22.97 38.38 8.11
N THR A 280 22.39 37.76 7.07
CA THR A 280 23.13 36.82 6.21
C THR A 280 23.80 37.55 5.05
N ARG A 281 25.14 37.53 5.02
CA ARG A 281 25.93 38.15 3.94
C ARG A 281 25.52 37.61 2.57
N GLY A 282 25.14 38.51 1.67
CA GLY A 282 24.75 38.18 0.29
C GLY A 282 23.33 37.61 0.13
N ALA A 283 22.52 37.59 1.19
CA ALA A 283 21.13 37.17 1.08
C ALA A 283 20.29 38.20 0.30
N ALA A 284 19.50 37.71 -0.66
CA ALA A 284 18.56 38.54 -1.39
C ALA A 284 17.42 39.04 -0.47
N SER A 285 16.98 40.28 -0.67
CA SER A 285 15.84 40.88 0.04
C SER A 285 14.52 40.13 -0.17
N ASN A 286 14.35 39.49 -1.33
CA ASN A 286 13.19 38.66 -1.68
C ASN A 286 13.54 37.15 -1.73
N SER A 287 14.43 36.70 -0.83
CA SER A 287 14.86 35.31 -0.78
C SER A 287 13.68 34.35 -0.56
N GLN A 288 13.66 33.22 -1.28
CA GLN A 288 12.66 32.18 -1.09
C GLN A 288 12.71 31.53 0.31
N HIS A 289 13.84 31.65 1.02
CA HIS A 289 13.97 31.25 2.43
C HIS A 289 13.03 32.02 3.37
N LEU A 290 12.72 33.29 3.07
CA LEU A 290 11.77 34.12 3.85
C LEU A 290 10.35 33.57 3.83
N TYR A 291 10.04 32.75 2.82
CA TYR A 291 8.71 32.20 2.60
C TYR A 291 8.64 30.69 2.88
N GLY A 292 9.72 30.08 3.36
CA GLY A 292 9.80 28.63 3.60
C GLY A 292 9.92 27.79 2.32
N LYS A 293 10.25 28.43 1.19
CA LYS A 293 10.24 27.84 -0.15
C LYS A 293 11.61 27.43 -0.68
N ALA A 294 12.66 27.52 0.14
CA ALA A 294 14.01 27.19 -0.27
C ALA A 294 14.81 26.42 0.77
N ILE A 295 15.79 25.66 0.28
CA ILE A 295 16.85 25.03 1.05
C ILE A 295 18.23 25.39 0.50
N ASP A 296 19.18 25.51 1.42
CA ASP A 296 20.61 25.41 1.14
C ASP A 296 21.09 24.08 1.71
N PHE A 297 21.82 23.31 0.91
CA PHE A 297 22.21 21.95 1.26
C PHE A 297 23.47 21.49 0.54
N TYR A 298 24.05 20.40 1.01
CA TYR A 298 25.03 19.63 0.27
C TYR A 298 24.70 18.14 0.34
N VAL A 299 25.23 17.36 -0.62
CA VAL A 299 25.00 15.92 -0.70
C VAL A 299 26.34 15.20 -0.55
N PRO A 300 26.58 14.45 0.54
CA PRO A 300 27.82 13.73 0.73
C PRO A 300 28.14 12.80 -0.45
N GLY A 301 29.36 12.90 -0.96
CA GLY A 301 29.81 12.15 -2.15
C GLY A 301 29.49 12.81 -3.49
N TYR A 302 28.80 13.96 -3.50
CA TYR A 302 28.59 14.77 -4.70
C TYR A 302 29.22 16.16 -4.54
N THR A 303 29.89 16.62 -5.60
CA THR A 303 30.26 18.03 -5.73
C THR A 303 29.02 18.87 -6.06
N PRO A 304 28.99 20.16 -5.70
CA PRO A 304 27.83 21.01 -6.02
C PRO A 304 27.47 21.06 -7.51
N ARG A 305 28.48 20.95 -8.39
CA ARG A 305 28.27 20.89 -9.84
C ARG A 305 27.60 19.58 -10.28
N GLN A 306 27.96 18.44 -9.67
CA GLN A 306 27.31 17.17 -9.97
C GLN A 306 25.84 17.18 -9.53
N VAL A 307 25.54 17.69 -8.33
CA VAL A 307 24.15 17.87 -7.87
C VAL A 307 23.37 18.74 -8.86
N ALA A 308 23.91 19.88 -9.26
CA ALA A 308 23.24 20.78 -10.19
C ALA A 308 22.99 20.14 -11.56
N LYS A 309 23.92 19.32 -12.05
CA LYS A 309 23.78 18.56 -13.30
C LYS A 309 22.66 17.52 -13.20
N GLU A 310 22.65 16.69 -12.15
CA GLU A 310 21.63 15.66 -11.94
C GLU A 310 20.23 16.25 -11.77
N LEU A 311 20.14 17.43 -11.15
CA LEU A 311 18.89 18.12 -10.87
C LEU A 311 18.55 19.21 -11.89
N ALA A 312 19.16 19.18 -13.08
CA ALA A 312 18.91 20.19 -14.12
C ALA A 312 17.43 20.31 -14.52
N TRP A 313 16.66 19.24 -14.36
CA TRP A 313 15.21 19.17 -14.62
C TRP A 313 14.35 19.91 -13.58
N TRP A 314 14.91 20.32 -12.44
CA TRP A 314 14.16 20.98 -11.37
C TRP A 314 13.44 22.24 -11.87
N ASN A 315 12.13 22.37 -11.66
CA ASN A 315 11.36 23.47 -12.26
C ASN A 315 11.40 24.77 -11.45
N GLY A 316 12.01 24.78 -10.26
CA GLY A 316 12.24 26.02 -9.50
C GLY A 316 13.67 26.54 -9.59
N GLY A 317 14.08 27.38 -8.65
CA GLY A 317 15.45 27.88 -8.59
C GLY A 317 16.46 26.80 -8.21
N LEU A 318 17.61 26.79 -8.87
CA LEU A 318 18.75 25.93 -8.57
C LEU A 318 20.04 26.76 -8.64
N GLY A 319 20.66 26.99 -7.50
CA GLY A 319 21.93 27.72 -7.38
C GLY A 319 23.10 26.80 -7.08
N THR A 320 24.28 27.10 -7.62
CA THR A 320 25.50 26.33 -7.37
C THR A 320 26.57 27.21 -6.73
N TYR A 321 26.97 26.86 -5.51
CA TYR A 321 28.01 27.56 -4.76
C TYR A 321 29.25 26.67 -4.59
N PRO A 322 30.40 27.21 -4.15
CA PRO A 322 31.63 26.42 -4.04
C PRO A 322 31.52 25.16 -3.18
N SER A 323 30.70 25.20 -2.11
CA SER A 323 30.56 24.10 -1.14
C SER A 323 29.13 23.60 -0.90
N TRP A 324 28.12 24.18 -1.55
CA TRP A 324 26.71 23.84 -1.35
C TRP A 324 25.85 24.22 -2.57
N ASN A 325 24.61 23.73 -2.59
CA ASN A 325 23.60 24.06 -3.58
C ASN A 325 22.40 24.73 -2.93
N HIS A 326 21.71 25.53 -3.73
CA HIS A 326 20.43 26.11 -3.40
C HIS A 326 19.34 25.43 -4.21
N LEU A 327 18.19 25.12 -3.61
CA LEU A 327 16.97 24.73 -4.31
C LEU A 327 15.76 25.49 -3.76
N ASP A 328 14.93 26.02 -4.65
CA ASP A 328 13.65 26.64 -4.29
C ASP A 328 12.51 26.21 -5.22
N ILE A 329 11.26 26.31 -4.75
CA ILE A 329 10.03 26.05 -5.54
C ILE A 329 9.41 27.32 -6.14
N GLY A 330 10.20 28.38 -6.30
CA GLY A 330 9.81 29.60 -7.02
C GLY A 330 9.92 29.43 -8.54
N SER A 331 10.09 30.53 -9.27
CA SER A 331 10.30 30.48 -10.71
C SER A 331 11.63 29.83 -11.09
N LYS A 332 11.64 29.13 -12.22
CA LYS A 332 12.83 28.46 -12.76
C LYS A 332 13.97 29.45 -12.99
N ARG A 333 15.06 29.29 -12.25
CA ARG A 333 16.27 30.13 -12.31
C ARG A 333 17.50 29.28 -12.07
N ARG A 334 18.64 29.68 -12.63
CA ARG A 334 19.94 29.01 -12.46
C ARG A 334 21.00 30.07 -12.21
N TRP A 335 21.89 29.84 -11.24
CA TRP A 335 23.01 30.74 -10.95
C TRP A 335 24.18 30.00 -10.31
#